data_AF-A0A260ZUE2-F1
#
_entry.id   AF-A0A260ZUE2-F1
#
_cell.length_a   1.000
_cell.length_b   1.000
_cell.length_c   1.000
_cell.angle_alpha   90.00
_cell.angle_beta   90.00
_cell.angle_gamma   90.00
#
_symmetry.space_group_name_H-M   'P 1'
#
loop_
_entity.id
_entity.type
_entity.pdbx_description
1 polymer ?
#
loop_
_entity_poly.entity_id
_entity_poly.type
_entity_poly.pdbx_seq_one_letter_code
_entity_poly.pdbx_strand_id
1 'polypeptide(L)'
;MENSDDLWFHVDGMSSAHVYLQMPRGMTMETITGELLEDCCQLVKKHSIQGCKLDEVQVVYTMKSNLKKTKGMASGQVGFHNPNLTKLNMTAKKNSSKILKRLMETRWKT
;
A
#
# COMPACT_ATOMS: atom_id res chain seq x y z
N MET A 1 0.02 -20.79 -8.51
CA MET A 1 1.11 -20.53 -7.53
C MET A 1 0.91 -19.11 -7.06
N GLU A 2 0.46 -18.94 -5.82
CA GLU A 2 0.23 -17.61 -5.23
C GLU A 2 1.61 -17.01 -4.91
N ASN A 3 1.98 -15.91 -5.56
CA ASN A 3 3.23 -15.22 -5.25
C ASN A 3 3.12 -14.63 -3.83
N SER A 4 3.97 -15.12 -2.93
CA SER A 4 4.06 -14.65 -1.54
C SER A 4 4.88 -13.35 -1.42
N ASP A 5 5.49 -12.94 -2.53
CA ASP A 5 6.46 -11.84 -2.63
C ASP A 5 5.81 -10.49 -3.00
N ASP A 6 4.48 -10.46 -3.06
CA ASP A 6 3.74 -9.22 -3.32
C ASP A 6 3.85 -8.29 -2.12
N LEU A 7 3.91 -6.99 -2.40
CA LEU A 7 3.95 -5.97 -1.36
C LEU A 7 2.58 -5.46 -1.05
N TRP A 8 2.29 -5.37 0.24
CA TRP A 8 1.03 -4.86 0.75
C TRP A 8 1.22 -3.45 1.33
N PHE A 9 0.25 -2.58 1.10
CA PHE A 9 0.22 -1.19 1.54
C PHE A 9 -1.10 -0.82 2.21
N HIS A 10 -1.04 0.05 3.22
CA HIS A 10 -2.20 0.59 3.94
C HIS A 10 -1.86 1.91 4.64
N VAL A 11 -2.82 2.81 4.85
CA VAL A 11 -2.60 4.02 5.65
C VAL A 11 -2.44 3.64 7.12
N ASP A 12 -1.36 4.08 7.75
CA ASP A 12 -1.14 3.79 9.16
C ASP A 12 -2.21 4.46 10.04
N GLY A 13 -2.75 3.70 10.99
CA GLY A 13 -3.77 4.17 11.93
C GLY A 13 -5.13 4.59 11.35
N MET A 14 -5.39 4.45 10.04
CA MET A 14 -6.64 4.90 9.41
C MET A 14 -7.28 3.83 8.54
N SER A 15 -8.61 3.80 8.49
CA SER A 15 -9.34 2.90 7.57
C SER A 15 -9.03 3.28 6.12
N SER A 16 -8.44 2.34 5.37
CA SER A 16 -8.10 2.54 3.95
C SER A 16 -8.12 1.24 3.15
N ALA A 17 -8.09 1.38 1.82
CA ALA A 17 -7.94 0.22 0.94
C ALA A 17 -6.59 -0.47 1.14
N HIS A 18 -6.60 -1.80 0.94
CA HIS A 18 -5.39 -2.60 0.86
C HIS A 18 -4.93 -2.60 -0.59
N VAL A 19 -3.74 -2.05 -0.85
CA VAL A 19 -3.13 -2.09 -2.19
C VAL A 19 -2.06 -3.16 -2.20
N TYR A 20 -2.03 -3.95 -3.27
CA TYR A 20 -1.00 -4.95 -3.50
C TYR A 20 -0.20 -4.58 -4.74
N LEU A 21 1.13 -4.50 -4.61
CA LEU A 21 2.04 -4.39 -5.73
C LEU A 21 2.57 -5.79 -6.07
N GLN A 22 2.23 -6.27 -7.26
CA GLN A 22 2.74 -7.53 -7.76
C GLN A 22 4.20 -7.37 -8.17
N MET A 23 5.09 -8.11 -7.52
CA MET A 23 6.53 -7.98 -7.72
C MET A 23 7.04 -8.96 -8.79
N PRO A 24 7.86 -8.52 -9.75
CA PRO A 24 8.63 -9.42 -10.60
C PRO A 24 9.55 -10.31 -9.78
N ARG A 25 9.84 -11.52 -10.27
CA ARG A 25 10.78 -12.43 -9.59
C ARG A 25 12.14 -11.76 -9.39
N GLY A 26 12.65 -11.80 -8.17
CA GLY A 26 13.95 -11.23 -7.79
C GLY A 26 13.91 -9.75 -7.41
N MET A 27 12.77 -9.08 -7.50
CA MET A 27 12.60 -7.72 -6.97
C MET A 27 12.29 -7.78 -5.48
N THR A 28 12.94 -6.92 -4.68
CA THR A 28 12.75 -6.82 -3.23
C THR A 28 12.22 -5.44 -2.83
N MET A 29 11.77 -5.29 -1.59
CA MET A 29 11.35 -4.01 -1.00
C MET A 29 12.39 -2.89 -1.15
N GLU A 30 13.68 -3.22 -1.26
CA GLU A 30 14.78 -2.26 -1.35
C GLU A 30 15.05 -1.82 -2.79
N THR A 31 14.62 -2.61 -3.77
CA THR A 31 14.86 -2.35 -5.19
C THR A 31 13.73 -1.57 -5.86
N ILE A 32 12.66 -1.25 -5.12
CA ILE A 32 11.52 -0.50 -5.64
C ILE A 32 11.92 0.96 -5.84
N THR A 33 11.57 1.49 -7.00
CA THR A 33 11.82 2.90 -7.31
C THR A 33 10.95 3.81 -6.44
N GLY A 34 11.48 4.97 -6.06
CA GLY A 34 10.72 5.95 -5.29
C GLY A 34 9.42 6.39 -5.98
N GLU A 35 9.39 6.43 -7.31
CA GLU A 35 8.18 6.73 -8.08
C GLU A 35 7.10 5.66 -7.92
N LEU A 36 7.46 4.37 -8.02
CA LEU A 36 6.50 3.28 -7.87
C LEU A 36 5.97 3.18 -6.42
N LEU A 37 6.85 3.43 -5.45
CA LEU A 37 6.47 3.51 -4.04
C LEU A 37 5.48 4.67 -3.81
N GLU A 38 5.75 5.84 -4.38
CA GLU A 38 4.87 7.01 -4.28
C GLU A 38 3.52 6.77 -4.94
N ASP A 39 3.48 6.12 -6.10
CA ASP A 39 2.24 5.73 -6.79
C ASP A 39 1.36 4.85 -5.89
N CYS A 40 1.95 3.84 -5.26
CA CYS A 40 1.24 2.97 -4.32
C CYS A 40 0.72 3.76 -3.11
N CYS A 41 1.56 4.62 -2.52
CA CYS A 41 1.20 5.43 -1.36
C CYS A 41 0.05 6.40 -1.67
N GLN A 42 0.09 7.08 -2.82
CA GLN A 42 -0.96 8.01 -3.25
C GLN A 42 -2.27 7.29 -3.56
N LEU A 43 -2.20 6.09 -4.14
CA LEU A 43 -3.39 5.27 -4.39
C LEU A 43 -4.08 4.87 -3.09
N VAL A 44 -3.31 4.38 -2.11
CA VAL A 44 -3.82 4.01 -0.78
C VAL A 44 -4.44 5.21 -0.06
N LYS A 45 -3.75 6.36 -0.08
CA LYS A 45 -4.27 7.63 0.47
C LYS A 45 -5.59 8.02 -0.17
N LYS A 46 -5.69 7.97 -1.50
CA LYS A 46 -6.90 8.33 -2.25
C LYS A 46 -8.10 7.45 -1.87
N HIS A 47 -7.84 6.19 -1.54
CA HIS A 47 -8.85 5.21 -1.12
C HIS A 47 -8.91 5.03 0.41
N SER A 48 -8.43 6.00 1.19
CA SER A 48 -8.67 6.09 2.63
C SER A 48 -9.93 6.89 2.93
N ILE A 49 -10.69 6.48 3.95
CA ILE A 49 -11.92 7.17 4.37
C ILE A 49 -11.59 8.59 4.87
N GLN A 50 -10.57 8.71 5.72
CA GLN A 50 -10.14 9.98 6.30
C GLN A 50 -8.87 10.52 5.61
N GLY A 51 -7.92 9.66 5.28
CA GLY A 51 -6.62 10.04 4.72
C GLY A 51 -6.71 10.75 3.37
N CYS A 52 -7.79 10.52 2.60
CA CYS A 52 -7.99 11.20 1.31
C CYS A 52 -8.19 12.71 1.42
N LYS A 53 -8.54 13.23 2.61
CA LYS A 53 -8.77 14.66 2.88
C LYS A 53 -7.55 15.36 3.49
N LEU A 54 -6.51 14.60 3.86
CA LEU A 54 -5.31 15.14 4.50
C LEU A 54 -4.26 15.52 3.46
N ASP A 55 -3.40 16.47 3.81
CA ASP A 55 -2.30 16.93 2.95
C ASP A 55 -1.27 15.82 2.70
N GLU A 56 -0.97 15.03 3.73
CA GLU A 56 -0.10 13.86 3.68
C GLU A 56 -0.57 12.82 4.70
N VAL A 57 -0.26 11.56 4.44
CA VAL A 57 -0.48 10.46 5.38
C VAL A 57 0.74 9.55 5.42
N GLN A 58 0.92 8.89 6.56
CA GLN A 58 1.90 7.83 6.70
C GLN A 58 1.31 6.52 6.16
N VAL A 59 2.04 5.86 5.27
CA VAL A 59 1.66 4.59 4.67
C VAL A 59 2.60 3.51 5.20
N VAL A 60 2.01 2.46 5.77
CA VAL A 60 2.72 1.24 6.15
C VAL A 60 2.74 0.27 4.99
N TYR A 61 3.89 -0.36 4.77
CA TYR A 61 4.05 -1.39 3.76
C TYR A 61 4.98 -2.51 4.21
N THR A 62 4.66 -3.74 3.79
CA THR A 62 5.39 -4.96 4.14
C THR A 62 5.07 -6.06 3.12
N MET A 63 5.88 -7.12 3.09
CA MET A 63 5.57 -8.28 2.26
C MET A 63 4.24 -8.90 2.69
N LYS A 64 3.43 -9.36 1.72
CA LYS A 64 2.15 -10.06 1.98
C LYS A 64 2.34 -11.26 2.92
N SER A 65 3.47 -11.95 2.82
CA SER A 65 3.87 -13.06 3.71
C SER A 65 3.98 -12.67 5.19
N ASN A 66 4.21 -11.39 5.51
CA ASN A 66 4.26 -10.88 6.88
C ASN A 66 2.87 -10.55 7.44
N LEU A 67 1.81 -10.59 6.63
CA LEU A 67 0.45 -10.34 7.09
C LEU A 67 -0.07 -11.52 7.89
N LYS A 68 -0.58 -11.24 9.09
CA LYS A 68 -1.17 -12.22 9.99
C LYS A 68 -2.65 -11.95 10.13
N LYS A 69 -3.48 -12.94 9.76
CA LYS A 69 -4.93 -12.90 9.97
C LYS A 69 -5.33 -14.00 10.95
N THR A 70 -6.07 -13.65 11.99
CA THR A 70 -6.57 -14.60 13.00
C THR A 70 -8.09 -14.64 13.00
N LYS A 71 -8.68 -15.76 13.44
CA LYS A 71 -10.14 -15.97 13.41
C LYS A 71 -10.94 -14.98 14.26
N GLY A 72 -10.30 -14.33 15.25
CA GLY A 72 -10.94 -13.34 16.13
C GLY A 72 -10.84 -11.90 15.63
N MET A 73 -10.19 -11.64 14.49
CA MET A 73 -10.04 -10.29 13.95
C MET A 73 -11.30 -9.87 13.18
N ALA A 74 -11.64 -8.58 13.29
CA ALA A 74 -12.74 -7.99 12.53
C ALA A 74 -12.47 -8.06 11.02
N SER A 75 -13.52 -7.96 10.21
CA SER A 75 -13.35 -7.90 8.75
C SER A 75 -12.52 -6.68 8.36
N GLY A 76 -11.52 -6.88 7.51
CA GLY A 76 -10.55 -5.85 7.12
C GLY A 76 -9.38 -5.68 8.09
N GLN A 77 -9.48 -6.14 9.33
CA GLN A 77 -8.35 -6.08 10.27
C GLN A 77 -7.26 -7.08 9.87
N VAL A 78 -6.02 -6.58 9.85
CA VAL A 78 -4.81 -7.36 9.64
C VAL A 78 -3.82 -7.07 10.77
N GLY A 79 -3.09 -8.10 11.19
CA GLY A 79 -1.91 -7.95 12.03
C GLY A 79 -0.64 -8.28 11.25
N PHE A 80 0.49 -8.27 11.95
CA PHE A 80 1.79 -8.65 11.39
C PHE A 80 2.37 -9.86 12.12
N HIS A 81 3.08 -10.73 11.41
CA HIS A 81 3.88 -11.79 12.01
C HIS A 81 5.09 -11.21 12.73
N ASN A 82 5.78 -10.25 12.09
CA ASN A 82 6.88 -9.49 12.67
C ASN A 82 6.71 -7.98 12.36
N PRO A 83 6.40 -7.14 13.37
CA PRO A 83 6.28 -5.70 13.19
C PRO A 83 7.56 -5.02 12.66
N ASN A 84 8.74 -5.56 12.95
CA ASN A 84 10.02 -4.97 12.52
C ASN A 84 10.28 -5.12 11.01
N LEU A 85 9.49 -5.95 10.31
CA LEU A 85 9.55 -6.10 8.84
C LEU A 85 8.58 -5.14 8.12
N THR A 86 7.92 -4.25 8.86
CA THR A 86 7.11 -3.17 8.29
C THR A 86 7.99 -1.95 8.04
N LYS A 87 7.72 -1.25 6.94
CA LYS A 87 8.34 0.03 6.62
C LYS A 87 7.26 1.10 6.56
N LEU A 88 7.64 2.34 6.83
CA LEU A 88 6.75 3.49 6.78
C LEU A 88 7.27 4.46 5.72
N ASN A 89 6.36 5.04 4.94
CA ASN A 89 6.67 6.09 3.99
C ASN A 89 5.64 7.22 4.11
N MET A 90 6.09 8.47 4.06
CA MET A 90 5.21 9.64 4.04
C MET A 90 4.86 9.99 2.60
N THR A 91 3.58 10.15 2.28
CA THR A 91 3.15 10.56 0.93
C THR A 91 3.56 12.00 0.62
N ALA A 92 3.88 12.32 -0.64
CA ALA A 92 4.12 13.70 -1.04
C ALA A 92 2.85 14.59 -0.99
N LYS A 93 3.03 15.87 -0.65
CA LYS A 93 1.93 16.84 -0.46
C LYS A 93 1.20 17.26 -1.74
N LYS A 94 1.93 17.50 -2.84
CA LYS A 94 1.44 18.40 -3.92
C LYS A 94 1.23 17.78 -5.32
N ASN A 95 1.45 16.47 -5.53
CA ASN A 95 1.43 15.88 -6.88
C ASN A 95 0.46 14.69 -7.08
N SER A 96 -0.47 14.47 -6.16
CA SER A 96 -1.39 13.31 -6.21
C SER A 96 -2.29 13.31 -7.45
N SER A 97 -2.76 14.46 -7.94
CA SER A 97 -3.77 14.50 -9.01
C SER A 97 -3.28 13.94 -10.35
N LYS A 98 -2.05 14.25 -10.76
CA LYS A 98 -1.45 13.73 -12.00
C LYS A 98 -1.14 12.24 -11.90
N ILE A 99 -0.57 11.82 -10.76
CA ILE A 99 -0.28 10.42 -10.45
C ILE A 99 -1.56 9.59 -10.49
N LEU A 100 -2.60 10.03 -9.76
CA LEU A 100 -3.88 9.35 -9.71
C LEU A 100 -4.57 9.29 -11.07
N LYS A 101 -4.50 10.36 -11.87
CA LYS A 101 -5.05 10.36 -13.23
C LYS A 101 -4.37 9.30 -14.11
N ARG A 102 -3.04 9.24 -14.10
CA ARG A 102 -2.25 8.22 -14.81
C ARG A 102 -2.63 6.79 -14.37
N LEU A 103 -2.75 6.57 -13.06
CA LEU A 103 -3.12 5.26 -12.50
C LEU A 103 -4.55 4.87 -12.87
N MET A 104 -5.47 5.83 -12.91
CA MET A 104 -6.87 5.58 -13.29
C MET A 104 -7.05 5.31 -14.78
N GLU A 105 -6.26 5.96 -15.65
CA GLU A 105 -6.28 5.73 -17.10
C GLU A 105 -5.79 4.32 -17.48
N THR A 106 -4.89 3.76 -16.67
CA THR A 106 -4.30 2.42 -16.87
C THR A 106 -5.07 1.31 -16.14
N ARG A 107 -6.16 1.64 -15.45
CA ARG A 107 -7.04 0.66 -14.82
C ARG A 107 -7.61 -0.27 -15.88
N TRP A 108 -7.44 -1.58 -15.66
CA TRP A 108 -8.09 -2.59 -16.49
C TRP A 108 -9.61 -2.41 -16.43
N LYS A 109 -10.21 -2.13 -17.60
CA LYS A 109 -11.67 -2.01 -17.75
C LYS A 109 -12.20 -3.38 -18.17
N THR A 110 -12.78 -4.12 -17.22
CA THR A 110 -13.70 -5.23 -17.49
C THR A 110 -15.08 -4.70 -17.80
#